data_AF-A0AA41VKT3-F1
#
_entry.id   AF-A0AA41VKT3-F1
#
_cell.length_a   1.000
_cell.length_b   1.000
_cell.length_c   1.000
_cell.angle_alpha   90.00
_cell.angle_beta   90.00
_cell.angle_gamma   90.00
#
_symmetry.space_group_name_H-M   'P 1'
#
loop_
_entity.id
_entity.type
_entity.pdbx_description
1 polymer ?
#
loop_
_entity_poly.entity_id
_entity_poly.type
_entity_poly.pdbx_seq_one_letter_code
_entity_poly.pdbx_strand_id
1 'polypeptide(L)'
;VKKHSKQGQGHEGGIFTVEAPHHVSNVKLLILKACKVGVKYLEDGTKVRVSRSIGASGSIIPLPEILKIRTTLRPTIDGVKDTPMEQVLEKTYDAKTGRGTPML
;
A
#
# COMPACT_ATOMS: atom_id res chain seq x y z
N VAL A 1 14.22 19.81 -10.19
CA VAL A 1 14.67 20.23 -11.54
C VAL A 1 13.64 21.16 -12.17
N LYS A 2 14.07 22.26 -12.80
CA LYS A 2 13.17 23.15 -13.57
C LYS A 2 13.02 22.57 -14.97
N LYS A 3 11.85 22.00 -15.27
CA LYS A 3 11.50 21.50 -16.60
C LYS A 3 10.82 22.61 -17.39
N HIS A 4 11.34 22.91 -18.56
CA HIS A 4 10.74 23.86 -19.49
C HIS A 4 9.89 23.06 -20.47
N SER A 5 8.58 23.30 -20.49
CA SER A 5 7.67 22.63 -21.42
C SER A 5 7.18 23.61 -22.48
N LYS A 6 7.25 23.19 -23.74
CA LYS A 6 6.61 23.92 -24.84
C LYS A 6 5.09 23.72 -24.75
N GLN A 7 4.34 24.77 -25.09
CA GLN A 7 2.88 24.73 -25.11
C GLN A 7 2.39 23.78 -26.21
N GLY A 8 1.39 22.94 -25.90
CA GLY A 8 0.76 22.00 -26.83
C GLY A 8 -0.77 22.01 -26.69
N GLN A 9 -1.46 21.24 -27.53
CA GLN A 9 -2.92 21.12 -27.45
C GLN A 9 -3.31 20.39 -26.16
N GLY A 10 -3.83 21.13 -25.18
CA GLY A 10 -4.25 20.60 -23.87
C GLY A 10 -3.25 20.78 -22.72
N HIS A 11 -2.09 21.40 -22.95
CA HIS A 11 -1.09 21.67 -21.90
C HIS A 11 -0.57 23.10 -22.00
N GLU A 12 -0.66 23.84 -20.89
CA GLU A 12 -0.08 25.19 -20.78
C GLU A 12 1.45 25.12 -20.82
N GLY A 13 2.07 26.01 -21.60
CA GLY A 13 3.53 26.15 -21.65
C GLY A 13 4.04 26.85 -20.40
N GLY A 14 5.22 26.47 -19.93
CA GLY A 14 5.77 27.08 -18.71
C GLY A 14 6.98 26.38 -18.13
N ILE A 15 7.49 26.95 -17.03
CA ILE A 15 8.59 26.40 -16.24
C ILE A 15 7.99 25.67 -15.05
N PHE A 16 8.05 24.35 -15.07
CA PHE A 16 7.56 23.49 -13.99
C PHE A 16 8.72 23.10 -13.08
N THR A 17 8.57 23.34 -11.78
CA THR A 17 9.52 22.82 -10.78
C THR A 17 9.09 21.41 -10.41
N VAL A 18 9.78 20.41 -10.96
CA VAL A 18 9.51 18.98 -10.69
C VAL A 18 10.58 18.46 -9.75
N GLU A 19 10.18 17.63 -8.78
CA GLU A 19 11.14 16.97 -7.88
C GLU A 19 12.09 16.04 -8.64
N ALA A 20 13.33 15.94 -8.16
CA ALA A 20 14.33 15.05 -8.73
C ALA A 20 14.46 13.79 -7.87
N PRO A 21 14.67 12.61 -8.48
CA PRO A 21 14.91 11.40 -7.71
C PRO A 21 16.20 11.53 -6.89
N HIS A 22 16.17 11.00 -5.66
CA HIS A 22 17.31 11.01 -4.75
C HIS A 22 17.73 9.58 -4.41
N HIS A 23 19.04 9.31 -4.38
CA HIS A 23 19.53 7.99 -4.01
C HIS A 23 19.27 7.70 -2.53
N VAL A 24 18.89 6.45 -2.23
CA VAL A 24 18.41 6.01 -0.90
C VAL A 24 19.47 6.19 0.19
N SER A 25 20.77 6.08 -0.13
CA SER A 25 21.86 6.24 0.84
C SER A 25 21.93 7.64 1.47
N ASN A 26 21.38 8.64 0.79
CA ASN A 26 21.49 10.04 1.18
C ASN A 26 20.25 10.53 1.95
N VAL A 27 19.26 9.66 2.15
CA VAL A 27 18.03 9.96 2.89
C VAL A 27 18.01 9.18 4.20
N LYS A 28 17.45 9.77 5.25
CA LYS A 28 17.22 9.11 6.55
C LYS A 28 15.79 9.34 7.02
N LEU A 29 15.27 8.40 7.80
CA LEU A 29 13.96 8.54 8.43
C LEU A 29 14.04 9.51 9.61
N LEU A 30 13.07 10.42 9.68
CA LEU A 30 12.93 11.41 10.73
C LEU A 30 11.74 11.03 11.62
N ILE A 31 11.98 11.00 12.94
CA ILE A 31 10.91 10.95 13.96
C ILE A 31 11.02 12.22 14.81
N LEU A 32 12.10 12.31 15.60
CA LEU A 32 12.49 13.50 16.35
C LEU A 32 13.86 14.01 15.87
N LYS A 33 14.77 13.08 15.59
CA LYS A 33 16.08 13.31 14.97
C LYS A 33 16.28 12.28 13.87
N ALA A 34 17.28 12.46 13.01
CA ALA A 34 17.61 11.49 11.97
C ALA A 34 18.06 10.16 12.62
N CYS A 35 17.31 9.09 12.38
CA CYS A 35 17.47 7.82 13.10
C CYS A 35 17.89 6.68 12.15
N LYS A 36 18.69 5.74 12.66
CA LYS A 36 18.86 4.42 12.04
C LYS A 36 17.70 3.52 12.46
N VAL A 37 17.22 2.70 11.55
CA VAL A 37 16.05 1.82 11.77
C VAL A 37 16.47 0.36 11.67
N GLY A 38 15.94 -0.47 12.57
CA GLY A 38 15.97 -1.93 12.49
C GLY A 38 14.57 -2.49 12.30
N VAL A 39 14.48 -3.81 12.15
CA VAL A 39 13.21 -4.53 12.06
C VAL A 39 13.09 -5.44 13.29
N LYS A 40 11.90 -5.51 13.89
CA LYS A 40 11.56 -6.45 14.96
C LYS A 40 10.16 -7.03 14.69
N TYR A 41 9.93 -8.25 15.16
CA TYR A 41 8.59 -8.83 15.23
C TYR A 41 7.99 -8.57 16.61
N LEU A 42 6.73 -8.18 16.65
CA LEU A 42 5.93 -8.13 17.87
C LEU A 42 5.41 -9.53 18.22
N GLU A 43 4.87 -9.69 19.42
CA GLU A 43 4.28 -10.94 19.89
C GLU A 43 3.10 -11.38 19.00
N ASP A 44 2.38 -10.41 18.43
CA ASP A 44 1.29 -10.62 17.46
C ASP A 44 1.77 -11.14 16.08
N GLY A 45 3.09 -11.33 15.88
CA GLY A 45 3.68 -11.75 14.61
C GLY A 45 3.82 -10.63 13.56
N THR A 46 3.37 -9.42 13.87
CA THR A 46 3.47 -8.27 12.96
C THR A 46 4.91 -7.77 12.86
N LYS A 47 5.39 -7.55 11.62
CA LYS A 47 6.73 -7.01 11.33
C LYS A 47 6.72 -5.49 11.40
N VAL A 48 7.44 -4.93 12.37
CA VAL A 48 7.51 -3.47 12.58
C VAL A 48 8.93 -2.96 12.48
N ARG A 49 9.06 -1.67 12.14
CA ARG A 49 10.34 -0.95 12.16
C ARG A 49 10.56 -0.37 13.56
N VAL A 50 11.79 -0.40 14.05
CA VAL A 50 12.17 0.12 15.38
C VAL A 50 13.38 1.04 15.24
N SER A 51 13.34 2.21 15.88
CA SER A 51 14.48 3.14 15.91
C SER A 51 15.61 2.66 16.84
N ARG A 52 16.85 2.73 16.34
CA ARG A 52 18.06 2.28 17.05
C ARG A 52 18.94 3.41 17.61
N SER A 53 18.56 4.67 17.41
CA SER A 53 19.40 5.83 17.78
C SER A 53 19.03 6.43 19.13
N ILE A 54 20.04 7.03 19.77
CA ILE A 54 20.09 7.54 21.15
C ILE A 54 18.91 8.46 21.56
N GLY A 55 18.31 9.22 20.63
CA GLY A 55 17.21 10.13 20.96
C GLY A 55 15.79 9.55 20.83
N ALA A 56 15.65 8.34 20.31
CA ALA A 56 14.35 7.70 20.07
C ALA A 56 14.47 6.17 20.19
N SER A 57 15.32 5.67 21.07
CA SER A 57 15.59 4.23 21.17
C SER A 57 14.31 3.49 21.56
N GLY A 58 13.86 2.57 20.69
CA GLY A 58 12.70 1.72 20.98
C GLY A 58 11.34 2.22 20.45
N SER A 59 11.27 3.40 19.82
CA SER A 59 10.02 3.84 19.17
C SER A 59 9.65 2.92 18.01
N ILE A 60 8.40 2.46 17.99
CA ILE A 60 7.83 1.64 16.92
C ILE A 60 7.40 2.56 15.78
N ILE A 61 7.91 2.31 14.58
CA ILE A 61 7.56 3.03 13.35
C ILE A 61 6.68 2.10 12.51
N PRO A 62 5.34 2.26 12.53
CA PRO A 62 4.48 1.41 11.72
C PRO A 62 4.71 1.62 10.22
N LEU A 63 4.22 0.69 9.42
CA LEU A 63 4.10 0.94 7.98
C LEU A 63 3.01 1.98 7.77
N PRO A 64 3.28 3.09 7.06
CA PRO A 64 2.29 4.11 6.80
C PRO A 64 1.13 3.56 5.96
N GLU A 65 -0.07 4.06 6.21
CA GLU A 65 -1.30 3.55 5.59
C GLU A 65 -1.33 3.71 4.07
N ILE A 66 -0.63 4.71 3.54
CA ILE A 66 -0.53 4.95 2.09
C ILE A 66 0.03 3.75 1.33
N LEU A 67 0.86 2.91 1.96
CA LEU A 67 1.42 1.70 1.34
C LEU A 67 0.42 0.54 1.29
N LYS A 68 -0.68 0.61 2.05
CA LYS A 68 -1.76 -0.40 2.02
C LYS A 68 -2.72 -0.13 0.87
N ILE A 69 -2.79 1.11 0.40
CA ILE A 69 -3.67 1.53 -0.69
C ILE A 69 -3.02 1.14 -2.03
N ARG A 70 -3.82 0.60 -2.95
CA ARG A 70 -3.35 0.34 -4.31
C ARG A 70 -3.14 1.66 -5.05
N THR A 71 -2.07 1.75 -5.84
CA THR A 71 -1.78 2.91 -6.70
C THR A 71 -2.91 3.17 -7.70
N THR A 72 -3.50 2.10 -8.23
CA THR A 72 -4.72 2.15 -9.05
C THR A 72 -5.88 1.60 -8.23
N LEU A 73 -6.87 2.45 -7.94
CA LEU A 73 -8.09 2.05 -7.24
C LEU A 73 -8.85 1.03 -8.09
N ARG A 74 -9.43 0.02 -7.44
CA ARG A 74 -10.36 -0.90 -8.11
C ARG A 74 -11.68 -0.15 -8.31
N PRO A 75 -12.34 -0.26 -9.47
CA PRO A 75 -13.71 0.21 -9.59
C PRO A 75 -14.61 -0.49 -8.57
N THR A 76 -15.48 0.26 -7.91
CA THR A 76 -16.43 -0.28 -6.92
C THR A 76 -17.59 -1.01 -7.61
N ILE A 77 -17.85 -0.71 -8.88
CA ILE A 77 -18.91 -1.31 -9.66
C ILE A 77 -18.38 -2.60 -10.28
N ASP A 78 -19.10 -3.70 -10.08
CA ASP A 78 -18.80 -4.98 -10.70
C ASP A 78 -18.88 -4.85 -12.22
N GLY A 79 -17.86 -5.34 -12.93
CA GLY A 79 -17.87 -5.38 -14.38
C GLY A 79 -18.90 -6.39 -14.90
N VAL A 80 -19.24 -6.30 -16.19
CA VAL A 80 -20.18 -7.22 -16.86
C VAL A 80 -19.76 -8.70 -16.72
N LYS A 81 -18.47 -8.96 -16.52
CA LYS A 81 -17.89 -10.31 -16.37
C LYS A 81 -17.55 -10.67 -14.92
N ASP A 82 -17.80 -9.78 -13.96
CA ASP A 82 -17.53 -10.03 -12.56
C ASP A 82 -18.78 -10.60 -11.89
N THR A 83 -18.60 -11.69 -11.15
CA THR A 83 -19.68 -12.31 -10.37
C THR A 83 -19.99 -11.46 -9.13
N PRO A 84 -21.27 -11.19 -8.84
CA PRO A 84 -21.65 -10.47 -7.63
C PRO A 84 -21.25 -11.27 -6.39
N MET A 85 -20.84 -10.57 -5.33
CA MET A 85 -20.33 -11.18 -4.10
C MET A 85 -21.34 -12.16 -3.45
N GLU A 86 -22.63 -11.91 -3.60
CA GLU A 86 -23.71 -12.76 -3.08
C GLU A 86 -23.62 -14.20 -3.60
N GLN A 87 -23.38 -14.37 -4.91
CA GLN A 87 -23.26 -15.70 -5.54
C GLN A 87 -21.95 -16.41 -5.13
N VAL A 88 -20.87 -15.65 -4.91
CA VAL A 88 -19.57 -16.21 -4.55
C VAL A 88 -19.56 -16.72 -3.10
N LEU A 89 -20.21 -15.98 -2.20
CA LEU A 89 -20.30 -16.35 -0.79
C LEU A 89 -21.40 -17.39 -0.51
N GLU A 90 -22.30 -17.62 -1.47
CA GLU A 90 -23.30 -18.67 -1.37
C GLU A 90 -22.63 -20.04 -1.21
N LYS A 91 -22.85 -20.65 -0.04
CA LYS A 91 -22.38 -22.01 0.23
C LYS A 91 -23.30 -23.01 -0.46
N THR A 92 -22.91 -23.41 -1.66
CA THR A 92 -23.61 -24.42 -2.47
C THR A 92 -23.35 -25.85 -2.01
N TYR A 93 -22.27 -26.08 -1.25
CA TYR A 93 -21.86 -27.39 -0.76
C TYR A 93 -21.66 -27.40 0.75
N ASP A 94 -22.27 -28.38 1.42
CA ASP A 94 -21.99 -28.70 2.81
C ASP A 94 -21.92 -30.23 3.01
N ALA A 95 -20.70 -30.71 3.29
CA ALA A 95 -20.39 -32.12 3.46
C ALA A 95 -21.09 -32.74 4.68
N LYS A 96 -21.43 -31.96 5.72
CA LYS A 96 -22.04 -32.50 6.95
C LYS A 96 -23.53 -32.72 6.79
N THR A 97 -24.20 -31.85 6.05
CA THR A 97 -25.65 -31.90 5.84
C THR A 97 -26.04 -32.62 4.56
N GLY A 98 -25.07 -33.04 3.72
CA GLY A 98 -25.32 -33.69 2.43
C GLY A 98 -25.88 -32.73 1.38
N ARG A 99 -25.76 -31.42 1.60
CA ARG A 99 -26.27 -30.38 0.70
C ARG A 99 -25.29 -30.22 -0.46
N GLY A 100 -25.79 -30.34 -1.70
CA GLY A 100 -25.00 -30.18 -2.92
C GLY A 100 -24.36 -31.48 -3.45
N THR A 101 -24.57 -32.62 -2.80
CA THR A 101 -24.25 -33.93 -3.41
C THR A 101 -25.43 -34.41 -4.25
N PRO A 102 -25.24 -34.73 -5.55
CA PRO A 102 -26.31 -35.38 -6.32
C PRO A 102 -26.63 -36.73 -5.68
N MET A 103 -27.92 -37.00 -5.45
CA MET A 103 -28.35 -38.36 -5.13
C MET A 103 -28.05 -39.22 -6.37
N LEU A 104 -27.11 -40.15 -6.24
CA LEU A 104 -26.93 -41.25 -7.18
C LEU A 104 -28.12 -42.22 -7.09
#